data_AF-A0A218ZJ88-F1
#
_entry.id   AF-A0A218ZJ88-F1
#
_cell.length_a   1.000
_cell.length_b   1.000
_cell.length_c   1.000
_cell.angle_alpha   90.00
_cell.angle_beta   90.00
_cell.angle_gamma   90.00
#
_symmetry.space_group_name_H-M   'P 1'
#
loop_
_entity.id
_entity.type
_entity.pdbx_description
1 polymer ?
#
loop_
_entity_poly.entity_id
_entity_poly.type
_entity_poly.pdbx_seq_one_letter_code
_entity_poly.pdbx_strand_id
1 'polypeptide(L)'
;MSKSKQQMENDRILYLLAYVFTIISGAIIYLFFSKDNKQLKLHSEQAIILGVIIIVVEAVLFLVPYIAGIIGLLIWLYGIYVGFEAYMGNNVKIPYITDFVRSNGL
;
A
#
# COMPACT_ATOMS: atom_id res chain seq x y z
N MET A 1 0.41 -4.00 -29.88
CA MET A 1 1.07 -4.97 -28.98
C MET A 1 2.10 -4.34 -28.04
N SER A 2 2.86 -3.30 -28.44
CA SER A 2 3.84 -2.62 -27.55
C SER A 2 3.19 -1.77 -26.44
N LYS A 3 2.18 -0.94 -26.76
CA LYS A 3 1.51 -0.05 -25.79
C LYS A 3 0.86 -0.78 -24.60
N SER A 4 0.25 -1.94 -24.83
CA SER A 4 -0.39 -2.73 -23.75
C SER A 4 0.63 -3.34 -22.79
N LYS A 5 1.82 -3.69 -23.28
CA LYS A 5 2.91 -4.24 -22.47
C LYS A 5 3.52 -3.15 -21.58
N GLN A 6 3.75 -1.97 -22.14
CA GLN A 6 4.21 -0.79 -21.40
C GLN A 6 3.21 -0.37 -20.31
N GLN A 7 1.91 -0.41 -20.59
CA GLN A 7 0.89 -0.09 -19.59
C GLN A 7 0.93 -1.08 -18.41
N MET A 8 1.06 -2.38 -18.67
CA MET A 8 1.22 -3.37 -17.60
C MET A 8 2.52 -3.19 -16.79
N GLU A 9 3.62 -2.82 -17.45
CA GLU A 9 4.89 -2.52 -16.77
C GLU A 9 4.77 -1.28 -15.87
N ASN A 10 4.10 -0.23 -16.35
CA ASN A 10 3.82 0.97 -15.57
C ASN A 10 2.96 0.64 -14.34
N ASP A 11 1.89 -0.13 -14.50
CA ASP A 11 1.01 -0.52 -13.39
C ASP A 11 1.76 -1.29 -12.30
N ARG A 12 2.70 -2.17 -12.68
CA ARG A 12 3.54 -2.90 -11.72
C ARG A 12 4.39 -1.98 -10.87
N ILE A 13 5.01 -0.97 -11.48
CA ILE A 13 5.82 0.02 -10.75
C ILE A 13 4.92 0.83 -9.80
N LEU A 14 3.70 1.18 -10.24
CA LEU A 14 2.75 1.91 -9.41
C LEU A 14 2.30 1.10 -8.18
N TYR A 15 2.21 -0.23 -8.26
CA TYR A 15 1.93 -1.05 -7.07
C TYR A 15 3.00 -0.88 -5.99
N LEU A 16 4.28 -0.93 -6.35
CA LEU A 16 5.38 -0.73 -5.39
C LEU A 16 5.39 0.71 -4.87
N LEU A 17 5.24 1.69 -5.76
CA LEU A 17 5.26 3.11 -5.41
C LEU A 17 4.15 3.47 -4.41
N ALA A 18 2.98 2.82 -4.48
CA ALA A 18 1.89 3.05 -3.54
C ALA A 18 2.34 2.94 -2.08
N TYR A 19 3.26 2.01 -1.77
CA TYR A 19 3.70 1.74 -0.40
C TYR A 19 4.89 2.59 0.08
N VAL A 20 5.63 3.26 -0.82
CA VAL A 20 6.88 3.97 -0.47
C VAL A 20 6.64 5.06 0.58
N PHE A 21 5.66 5.92 0.35
CA PHE A 21 5.24 6.96 1.28
C PHE A 21 3.82 6.72 1.82
N THR A 22 3.39 5.46 1.83
CA THR A 22 2.09 4.95 2.30
C THR A 22 0.92 5.88 1.98
N ILE A 23 0.55 6.78 2.90
CA ILE A 23 -0.54 7.76 2.72
C ILE A 23 -0.33 8.64 1.50
N ILE A 24 0.84 9.27 1.35
CA ILE A 24 1.06 10.29 0.30
C ILE A 24 1.08 9.62 -1.08
N SER A 25 1.92 8.60 -1.24
CA SER A 25 2.04 7.88 -2.52
C SER A 25 0.77 7.10 -2.86
N GLY A 26 0.16 6.45 -1.86
CA GLY A 26 -1.11 5.75 -2.01
C GLY A 26 -2.24 6.69 -2.44
N ALA A 27 -2.39 7.86 -1.81
CA ALA A 27 -3.41 8.84 -2.18
C ALA A 27 -3.21 9.37 -3.62
N ILE A 28 -1.97 9.69 -4.01
CA ILE A 28 -1.68 10.11 -5.39
C ILE A 28 -2.09 9.02 -6.38
N ILE A 29 -1.70 7.77 -6.12
CA ILE A 29 -2.02 6.66 -7.02
C ILE A 29 -3.53 6.39 -7.07
N TYR A 30 -4.20 6.44 -5.92
CA TYR A 30 -5.64 6.27 -5.82
C TYR A 30 -6.40 7.34 -6.63
N LEU A 31 -6.02 8.62 -6.51
CA LEU A 31 -6.76 9.72 -7.15
C LEU A 31 -6.50 9.81 -8.66
N PHE A 32 -5.26 9.57 -9.09
CA PHE A 32 -4.82 9.87 -10.46
C PHE A 32 -4.64 8.66 -11.36
N PHE A 33 -4.36 7.48 -10.81
CA PHE A 33 -3.93 6.32 -11.61
C PHE A 33 -4.83 5.09 -11.47
N SER A 34 -5.63 4.97 -10.41
CA SER A 34 -6.36 3.73 -10.12
C SER A 34 -7.73 3.57 -10.79
N LYS A 35 -8.26 4.62 -11.45
CA LYS A 35 -9.65 4.66 -11.96
C LYS A 35 -10.06 3.44 -12.80
N ASP A 36 -9.18 2.99 -13.68
CA ASP A 36 -9.45 1.88 -14.60
C ASP A 36 -8.79 0.56 -14.18
N ASN A 37 -8.06 0.55 -13.04
CA ASN A 37 -7.33 -0.61 -12.56
C ASN A 37 -7.73 -0.95 -11.12
N LYS A 38 -8.59 -1.97 -10.98
CA LYS A 38 -9.10 -2.45 -9.68
C LYS A 38 -8.01 -2.95 -8.73
N GLN A 39 -6.94 -3.55 -9.24
CA GLN A 39 -5.82 -3.98 -8.39
C GLN A 39 -5.02 -2.79 -7.90
N LEU A 40 -4.81 -1.79 -8.76
CA LEU A 40 -4.11 -0.56 -8.38
C LEU A 40 -4.91 0.23 -7.35
N LYS A 41 -6.23 0.23 -7.50
CA LYS A 41 -7.17 0.79 -6.53
C LYS A 41 -7.03 0.10 -5.17
N LEU A 42 -7.10 -1.22 -5.15
CA LEU A 42 -6.93 -2.03 -3.94
C LEU A 42 -5.59 -1.75 -3.24
N HIS A 43 -4.47 -1.75 -3.98
CA HIS A 43 -3.14 -1.53 -3.38
C HIS A 43 -2.93 -0.10 -2.89
N SER A 44 -3.53 0.89 -3.56
CA SER A 44 -3.46 2.28 -3.11
C SER A 44 -4.28 2.52 -1.85
N GLU A 45 -5.48 1.94 -1.74
CA GLU A 45 -6.28 1.96 -0.50
C GLU A 45 -5.58 1.23 0.65
N GLN A 46 -5.03 0.04 0.38
CA GLN A 46 -4.24 -0.71 1.36
C GLN A 46 -3.06 0.10 1.88
N ALA A 47 -2.33 0.79 1.00
CA ALA A 47 -1.20 1.63 1.38
C ALA A 47 -1.62 2.83 2.25
N ILE A 48 -2.76 3.47 1.93
CA ILE A 48 -3.32 4.54 2.75
C ILE A 48 -3.68 4.02 4.15
N ILE A 49 -4.41 2.91 4.23
CA ILE A 49 -4.84 2.32 5.51
C ILE A 49 -3.62 1.89 6.33
N LEU A 50 -2.62 1.28 5.71
CA LEU A 50 -1.38 0.88 6.38
C LEU A 50 -0.66 2.10 6.97
N GLY A 51 -0.59 3.20 6.24
CA GLY A 51 0.00 4.44 6.74
C GLY A 51 -0.77 5.05 7.91
N VAL A 52 -2.11 5.01 7.89
CA VAL A 52 -2.93 5.42 9.04
C VAL A 52 -2.66 4.53 10.26
N ILE A 53 -2.53 3.21 10.06
CA ILE A 53 -2.18 2.27 11.14
C ILE A 53 -0.82 2.60 11.75
N ILE A 54 0.19 2.92 10.93
CA ILE A 54 1.52 3.33 11.43
C ILE A 54 1.38 4.55 12.35
N ILE A 55 0.67 5.59 11.93
CA ILE A 55 0.46 6.80 12.74
C ILE A 55 -0.25 6.48 14.06
N VAL A 56 -1.29 5.63 14.02
CA VAL A 56 -2.04 5.24 15.22
C VAL A 56 -1.16 4.43 16.18
N VAL A 57 -0.37 3.48 15.66
CA VAL A 57 0.55 2.67 16.46
C VAL A 57 1.61 3.53 17.13
N GLU A 58 2.21 4.47 16.38
CA GLU A 58 3.19 5.41 16.93
C GLU A 58 2.58 6.33 18.00
N ALA A 59 1.36 6.82 17.80
CA ALA A 59 0.64 7.65 18.77
C ALA A 59 0.31 6.89 20.06
N VAL A 60 -0.13 5.63 19.96
CA VAL A 60 -0.46 4.79 21.13
C VAL A 60 0.80 4.40 21.91
N LEU A 61 1.90 4.11 21.21
CA LEU A 61 3.16 3.68 21.82
C LEU A 61 4.09 4.84 22.17
N PHE A 62 3.64 6.10 22.06
CA PHE A 62 4.46 7.29 22.27
C PHE A 62 5.18 7.32 23.64
N LEU A 63 4.58 6.74 24.69
CA LEU A 63 5.16 6.68 26.03
C LEU A 63 6.30 5.66 26.16
N VAL A 64 6.51 4.81 25.15
CA VAL A 64 7.55 3.77 25.13
C VAL A 64 8.59 4.15 24.07
N PRO A 65 9.61 4.95 24.42
CA PRO A 65 10.62 5.42 23.47
C PRO A 65 11.33 4.24 22.79
N TYR A 66 11.74 4.44 21.54
CA TYR A 66 12.38 3.46 20.64
C TYR A 66 11.49 2.29 20.16
N ILE A 67 10.57 1.77 20.98
CA ILE A 67 9.69 0.66 20.58
C ILE A 67 8.69 1.10 19.50
N ALA A 68 8.11 2.30 19.64
CA ALA A 68 7.16 2.85 18.67
C ALA A 68 7.77 2.93 17.26
N GLY A 69 8.98 3.50 17.14
CA GLY A 69 9.66 3.67 15.84
C GLY A 69 10.08 2.35 15.20
N ILE A 70 10.50 1.36 16.00
CA ILE A 70 10.84 0.02 15.48
C ILE A 70 9.59 -0.66 14.91
N ILE A 71 8.48 -0.62 15.63
CA ILE A 71 7.23 -1.23 15.15
C ILE A 71 6.71 -0.51 13.90
N GLY A 72 6.74 0.83 13.88
CA GLY A 72 6.40 1.61 12.69
C GLY A 72 7.25 1.23 11.48
N LEU A 73 8.56 1.11 11.66
CA LEU A 73 9.50 0.67 10.62
C LEU A 73 9.19 -0.74 10.12
N LEU A 74 8.88 -1.69 11.01
CA LEU A 74 8.53 -3.06 10.62
C LEU A 74 7.23 -3.12 9.81
N ILE A 75 6.21 -2.35 10.20
CA ILE A 75 4.94 -2.26 9.45
C ILE A 75 5.19 -1.62 8.07
N TRP A 76 6.02 -0.59 8.01
CA TRP A 76 6.39 0.04 6.74
C TRP A 76 7.16 -0.91 5.81
N LEU A 77 8.17 -1.63 6.33
CA LEU A 77 8.92 -2.65 5.58
C LEU A 77 8.00 -3.76 5.07
N TYR A 78 7.03 -4.18 5.88
CA TYR A 78 6.00 -5.11 5.43
C TYR A 78 5.17 -4.55 4.27
N GLY A 79 4.80 -3.26 4.30
CA GLY A 79 4.18 -2.57 3.17
C GLY A 79 5.04 -2.61 1.90
N ILE A 80 6.34 -2.33 2.02
CA ILE A 80 7.29 -2.43 0.89
C ILE A 80 7.33 -3.85 0.33
N TYR A 81 7.37 -4.87 1.20
CA TYR A 81 7.31 -6.27 0.79
C TYR A 81 6.03 -6.58 0.01
N VAL A 82 4.87 -6.13 0.47
CA VAL A 82 3.58 -6.30 -0.23
C VAL A 82 3.61 -5.63 -1.61
N GLY A 83 4.13 -4.40 -1.69
CA GLY A 83 4.27 -3.68 -2.96
C GLY A 83 5.24 -4.37 -3.93
N PHE A 84 6.33 -4.97 -3.41
CA PHE A 84 7.30 -5.72 -4.20
C PHE A 84 6.71 -7.01 -4.77
N GLU A 85 5.97 -7.77 -3.97
CA GLU A 85 5.27 -8.96 -4.44
C GLU A 85 4.22 -8.61 -5.51
N ALA A 86 3.48 -7.50 -5.33
CA ALA A 86 2.55 -7.00 -6.34
C ALA A 86 3.26 -6.60 -7.64
N TYR A 87 4.45 -5.98 -7.55
CA TYR A 87 5.31 -5.70 -8.70
C TYR A 87 5.72 -6.98 -9.46
N MET A 88 6.00 -8.06 -8.73
CA MET A 88 6.30 -9.39 -9.31
C MET A 88 5.07 -10.09 -9.90
N GLY A 89 3.86 -9.55 -9.69
CA GLY A 89 2.60 -10.11 -10.16
C GLY A 89 1.89 -11.03 -9.16
N ASN A 90 2.37 -11.08 -7.91
CA ASN A 90 1.76 -11.86 -6.84
C ASN A 90 0.74 -10.99 -6.09
N ASN A 91 -0.46 -11.52 -5.86
CA ASN A 91 -1.48 -10.84 -5.05
C ASN A 91 -1.30 -11.18 -3.57
N VAL A 92 -0.59 -10.34 -2.83
CA VAL A 92 -0.45 -10.50 -1.39
C VAL A 92 -1.66 -9.94 -0.67
N LYS A 93 -2.32 -10.80 0.11
CA LYS A 93 -3.41 -10.42 1.00
C LYS A 93 -2.80 -9.92 2.31
N ILE A 94 -3.01 -8.65 2.62
CA ILE A 94 -2.74 -8.12 3.96
C ILE A 94 -3.90 -8.56 4.87
N PRO A 95 -3.64 -9.37 5.91
CA PRO A 95 -4.68 -9.81 6.84
C PRO A 95 -5.47 -8.63 7.41
N TYR A 96 -6.79 -8.77 7.48
CA TYR A 96 -7.74 -7.74 7.93
C TYR A 96 -7.86 -6.53 7.01
N ILE A 97 -6.76 -5.93 6.51
CA ILE A 97 -6.81 -4.75 5.64
C ILE A 97 -7.40 -5.09 4.28
N THR A 98 -6.93 -6.16 3.62
CA THR A 98 -7.44 -6.52 2.29
C THR A 98 -8.92 -6.89 2.33
N ASP A 99 -9.37 -7.56 3.39
CA ASP A 99 -10.78 -7.91 3.55
C ASP A 99 -11.62 -6.66 3.85
N PHE A 100 -11.13 -5.77 4.72
CA PHE A 100 -11.77 -4.49 5.01
C PHE A 100 -11.96 -3.63 3.76
N VAL A 101 -10.95 -3.52 2.91
CA VAL A 101 -11.04 -2.78 1.64
C VAL A 101 -12.09 -3.40 0.74
N ARG A 102 -12.06 -4.72 0.56
CA ARG A 102 -13.01 -5.45 -0.31
C ARG A 102 -14.45 -5.39 0.20
N SER A 103 -14.67 -5.43 1.52
CA SER A 103 -16.01 -5.45 2.12
C SER A 103 -16.68 -4.09 2.11
N ASN A 104 -15.91 -3.00 2.22
CA ASN A 104 -16.47 -1.65 2.32
C ASN A 104 -16.61 -0.93 0.97
N GLY A 105 -16.28 -1.61 -0.13
CA GLY A 105 -16.44 -1.05 -1.48
C GLY A 105 -15.68 0.26 -1.66
N LEU A 106 -14.56 0.43 -0.95
CA LEU A 106 -13.65 1.55 -1.20
C LEU A 106 -13.20 1.54 -2.65
#